data_AF-A0A349W3C0-F1
#
_entry.id   AF-A0A349W3C0-F1
#
_cell.length_a   1.000
_cell.length_b   1.000
_cell.length_c   1.000
_cell.angle_alpha   90.00
_cell.angle_beta   90.00
_cell.angle_gamma   90.00
#
_symmetry.space_group_name_H-M   'P 1'
#
loop_
_entity.id
_entity.type
_entity.pdbx_description
1 polymer ?
#
loop_
_entity_poly.entity_id
_entity_poly.type
_entity_poly.pdbx_seq_one_letter_code
_entity_poly.pdbx_strand_id
1 'polypeptide(L)'
;MRLLRTTYFLFLLFLLVPGNSYGQSARQSFLLEKNWRFFQGEVVHGESVALDDKAWKKVTVPHDWAIFGPLDRSHDLQDVALIV
;
A
#
# COMPACT_ATOMS: atom_id res chain seq x y z
N MET A 1 1.28 -31.72 54.26
CA MET A 1 0.90 -30.28 54.33
C MET A 1 1.98 -29.32 53.83
N ARG A 2 3.28 -29.54 54.10
CA ARG A 2 4.38 -28.67 53.61
C ARG A 2 4.51 -28.65 52.07
N LEU A 3 4.54 -29.83 51.41
CA LEU A 3 4.59 -29.95 49.94
C LEU A 3 3.39 -29.29 49.23
N LEU A 4 2.18 -29.46 49.76
CA LEU A 4 0.96 -28.85 49.20
C LEU A 4 0.98 -27.32 49.27
N ARG A 5 1.56 -26.76 50.34
CA ARG A 5 1.75 -25.30 50.48
C ARG A 5 2.79 -24.78 49.50
N THR A 6 3.89 -25.51 49.31
CA THR A 6 4.95 -25.13 48.37
C THR A 6 4.46 -25.17 46.93
N THR A 7 3.71 -26.20 46.52
CA THR A 7 3.13 -26.26 45.17
C THR A 7 2.10 -25.16 44.94
N TYR A 8 1.25 -24.86 45.92
CA TYR A 8 0.28 -23.76 45.82
C TYR A 8 0.96 -22.39 45.71
N PHE A 9 2.04 -22.18 46.46
CA PHE A 9 2.84 -20.96 46.39
C PHE A 9 3.50 -20.79 45.02
N LEU A 10 4.06 -21.86 44.45
CA LEU A 10 4.67 -21.82 43.11
C LEU A 10 3.63 -21.57 42.01
N PHE A 11 2.43 -22.12 42.15
CA PHE A 11 1.31 -21.87 41.23
C PHE A 11 0.85 -20.40 41.27
N LEU A 12 0.70 -19.83 42.47
CA LEU A 12 0.39 -18.41 42.64
C LEU A 12 1.49 -17.49 42.10
N LEU A 13 2.75 -17.88 42.27
CA LEU A 13 3.90 -17.15 41.73
C LEU A 13 3.91 -17.15 40.19
N PHE A 14 3.53 -18.26 39.56
CA PHE A 14 3.44 -18.37 38.10
C PHE A 14 2.32 -17.51 37.51
N LEU A 15 1.19 -17.36 38.22
CA LEU A 15 0.07 -16.48 37.81
C LEU A 15 0.41 -14.99 37.82
N LEU A 16 1.49 -14.58 38.51
CA LEU A 16 1.94 -13.20 38.57
C LEU A 16 2.83 -12.78 37.39
N VAL A 17 3.12 -13.68 36.44
CA VAL A 17 3.95 -13.37 35.27
C VAL A 17 3.08 -12.79 34.15
N PRO A 18 3.15 -11.47 33.86
CA PRO A 18 2.43 -10.91 32.73
C PRO A 18 3.00 -11.46 31.41
N GLY A 19 2.13 -12.05 30.58
CA GLY A 19 2.46 -12.45 29.22
C GLY A 19 2.51 -11.24 28.30
N ASN A 20 3.65 -10.58 28.19
CA ASN A 20 3.83 -9.50 27.23
C ASN A 20 3.91 -10.07 25.80
N SER A 21 2.87 -9.88 25.00
CA SER A 21 2.86 -10.23 23.58
C SER A 21 3.36 -9.06 22.74
N TYR A 22 4.62 -9.10 22.32
CA TYR A 22 5.26 -8.04 21.53
C TYR A 22 5.07 -8.19 20.00
N GLY A 23 4.15 -9.05 19.55
CA GLY A 23 3.96 -9.37 18.13
C GLY A 23 2.93 -8.50 17.38
N GLN A 24 2.17 -7.65 18.08
CA GLN A 24 1.11 -6.85 17.48
C GLN A 24 1.59 -5.41 17.26
N SER A 25 2.52 -5.20 16.31
CA SER A 25 2.71 -3.84 15.80
C SER A 25 1.40 -3.36 15.18
N ALA A 26 0.93 -2.18 15.59
CA ALA A 26 -0.25 -1.58 15.00
C ALA A 26 -0.06 -1.41 13.49
N ARG A 27 -1.08 -1.76 12.70
CA ARG A 27 -1.05 -1.58 11.24
C ARG A 27 -0.70 -0.13 10.92
N GLN A 28 0.36 0.06 10.16
CA GLN A 28 0.69 1.37 9.59
C GLN A 28 0.15 1.45 8.17
N SER A 29 -0.36 2.63 7.81
CA SER A 29 -0.82 2.94 6.47
C SER A 29 -0.15 4.22 6.02
N PHE A 30 0.36 4.22 4.81
CA PHE A 30 0.98 5.38 4.19
C PHE A 30 0.30 5.66 2.86
N LEU A 31 0.10 6.94 2.59
CA LEU A 31 -0.50 7.41 1.36
C LEU A 31 0.60 7.63 0.32
N LEU A 32 0.56 6.87 -0.77
CA LEU A 32 1.58 6.87 -1.82
C LEU A 32 1.15 7.75 -3.01
N GLU A 33 0.79 9.00 -2.73
CA GLU A 33 0.26 9.91 -3.76
C GLU A 33 1.34 10.62 -4.57
N LYS A 34 2.50 10.88 -3.96
CA LYS A 34 3.52 11.81 -4.49
C LYS A 34 4.74 11.08 -5.02
N ASN A 35 5.58 11.82 -5.75
CA ASN A 35 6.87 11.37 -6.29
C ASN A 35 6.77 10.32 -7.41
N TRP A 36 5.62 10.19 -8.05
CA TRP A 36 5.48 9.37 -9.24
C TRP A 36 6.10 10.05 -10.47
N ARG A 37 6.64 9.23 -11.36
CA ARG A 37 7.13 9.62 -12.69
C ARG A 37 6.26 8.97 -13.75
N PHE A 38 5.91 9.74 -14.78
CA PHE A 38 5.01 9.30 -15.84
C PHE A 38 5.57 9.63 -17.22
N PHE A 39 5.48 8.65 -18.12
CA PHE A 39 5.76 8.75 -19.53
C PHE A 39 4.61 8.11 -20.31
N GLN A 40 4.09 8.82 -21.31
CA GLN A 40 3.01 8.33 -22.16
C GLN A 40 3.61 7.71 -23.42
N GLY A 41 3.74 6.38 -23.42
CA GLY A 41 4.26 5.62 -24.55
C GLY A 41 4.91 4.31 -24.11
N GLU A 42 5.38 3.56 -25.10
CA GLU A 42 6.12 2.32 -24.83
C GLU A 42 7.55 2.62 -24.37
N VAL A 43 8.02 1.86 -23.39
CA VAL A 43 9.36 1.96 -22.84
C VAL A 43 9.98 0.58 -22.85
N VAL A 44 11.01 0.40 -23.68
CA VAL A 44 11.77 -0.85 -23.72
C VAL A 44 12.46 -1.04 -22.37
N HIS A 45 12.23 -2.20 -21.73
CA HIS A 45 12.72 -2.50 -20.38
C HIS A 45 12.25 -1.51 -19.29
N GLY A 46 11.03 -0.99 -19.41
CA GLY A 46 10.44 -0.04 -18.45
C GLY A 46 10.29 -0.58 -17.02
N GLU A 47 10.36 -1.89 -16.82
CA GLU A 47 10.37 -2.56 -15.52
C GLU A 47 11.72 -2.51 -14.79
N SER A 48 12.79 -2.13 -15.49
CA SER A 48 14.15 -2.13 -14.94
C SER A 48 14.30 -1.12 -13.81
N VAL A 49 14.86 -1.56 -12.68
CA VAL A 49 15.22 -0.68 -11.55
C VAL A 49 16.32 0.33 -11.95
N ALA A 50 17.06 0.06 -13.03
CA ALA A 50 18.11 0.94 -13.55
C ALA A 50 17.62 1.92 -14.64
N LEU A 51 16.31 1.97 -14.92
CA LEU A 51 15.73 2.89 -15.90
C LEU A 51 16.04 4.36 -15.54
N ASP A 52 16.54 5.16 -16.49
CA ASP A 52 16.69 6.61 -16.30
C ASP A 52 15.38 7.33 -16.62
N ASP A 53 14.62 7.64 -15.56
CA ASP A 53 13.33 8.33 -15.63
C ASP A 53 13.43 9.84 -15.35
N LYS A 54 14.64 10.44 -15.32
CA LYS A 54 14.82 11.83 -14.87
C LYS A 54 14.00 12.84 -15.68
N ALA A 55 13.85 12.59 -16.98
CA ALA A 55 13.10 13.42 -17.91
C ALA A 55 11.57 13.20 -17.86
N TRP A 56 11.10 12.18 -17.14
CA TRP A 56 9.67 11.87 -17.06
C TRP A 56 8.92 12.91 -16.23
N LYS A 57 7.65 13.10 -16.58
CA LYS A 57 6.75 14.04 -15.91
C LYS A 57 6.55 13.61 -14.47
N LYS A 58 6.75 14.53 -13.52
CA LYS A 58 6.34 14.31 -12.13
C LYS A 58 4.82 14.41 -12.02
N VAL A 59 4.17 13.43 -11.41
CA VAL A 59 2.72 13.40 -11.22
C VAL A 59 2.36 13.06 -9.78
N THR A 60 1.13 13.40 -9.41
CA THR A 60 0.48 12.99 -8.16
C THR A 60 -0.72 12.14 -8.52
N VAL A 61 -0.92 11.00 -7.87
CA VAL A 61 -2.08 10.12 -8.12
C VAL A 61 -3.28 10.52 -7.24
N PRO A 62 -4.53 10.32 -7.69
CA PRO A 62 -4.92 9.75 -8.98
C PRO A 62 -4.58 10.68 -10.16
N HIS A 63 -4.05 10.10 -11.24
CA HIS A 63 -3.69 10.82 -12.47
C HIS A 63 -4.33 10.11 -13.66
N ASP A 64 -5.15 10.85 -14.41
CA ASP A 64 -5.69 10.41 -15.70
C ASP A 64 -4.85 11.04 -16.81
N TRP A 65 -4.35 10.21 -17.72
CA TRP A 65 -3.51 10.65 -18.83
C TRP A 65 -4.34 11.11 -20.02
N ALA A 66 -5.53 10.55 -20.24
CA ALA A 66 -6.35 10.80 -21.41
C ALA A 66 -7.03 12.18 -21.37
N ILE A 67 -7.21 12.76 -20.17
CA ILE A 67 -7.94 14.03 -19.98
C ILE A 67 -7.21 15.28 -20.49
N PHE A 68 -5.89 15.22 -20.72
CA PHE A 68 -5.09 16.41 -21.08
C PHE A 68 -4.93 16.64 -22.59
N GLY A 69 -5.46 15.75 -23.42
CA GLY A 69 -5.37 15.83 -24.88
C GLY A 69 -6.65 16.36 -25.54
N PRO A 70 -6.59 16.73 -26.83
CA PRO A 70 -7.80 16.81 -27.64
C PRO A 70 -8.48 15.43 -27.65
N LEU A 71 -9.82 15.42 -27.75
CA LEU A 71 -10.56 14.17 -27.90
C LEU A 71 -10.07 13.42 -29.14
N ASP A 72 -9.47 12.26 -28.93
CA ASP A 72 -9.03 11.36 -29.98
C ASP A 72 -10.07 10.25 -30.16
N ARG A 73 -10.79 10.27 -31.29
CA ARG A 73 -11.80 9.24 -31.59
C ARG A 73 -11.26 7.81 -31.57
N SER A 74 -9.97 7.58 -31.78
CA SER A 74 -9.41 6.23 -31.72
C SER A 74 -9.32 5.69 -30.28
N HIS A 75 -9.32 6.58 -29.29
CA HIS A 75 -9.13 6.24 -27.88
C HIS A 75 -10.34 6.61 -26.99
N ASP A 76 -11.11 7.63 -27.38
CA ASP A 76 -12.11 8.28 -26.52
C ASP A 76 -13.57 8.09 -27.00
N LEU A 77 -13.80 7.25 -28.01
CA LEU A 77 -15.14 7.06 -28.57
C LEU A 77 -16.06 6.37 -27.57
N GLN A 78 -17.12 7.06 -27.16
CA GLN A 78 -18.20 6.51 -26.35
C GLN A 78 -19.45 6.41 -27.21
N ASP A 79 -19.96 5.18 -27.41
CA ASP A 79 -21.25 4.96 -28.05
C ASP A 79 -22.33 4.97 -26.96
N VAL A 80 -23.00 6.11 -26.80
CA VAL A 80 -24.02 6.31 -25.76
C VAL A 80 -25.36 6.59 -26.43
N ALA A 81 -26.32 5.69 -26.22
CA ALA A 81 -27.70 5.94 -26.57
C ALA A 81 -28.31 6.99 -25.63
N LEU A 82 -28.64 8.16 -26.17
CA LEU A 82 -29.47 9.13 -25.46
C LEU A 82 -30.92 8.62 -25.49
N ILE A 83 -31.39 8.06 -24.38
CA ILE A 83 -32.82 7.84 -24.16
C ILE A 83 -33.38 9.20 -23.75
N VAL A 84 -34.01 9.89 -24.69
CA VAL A 84 -34.80 11.10 -24.45
C VAL A 84 -36.23 10.75 -24.06
#